data_AF-A0A6P4EFR3-F1
#
_entry.id   AF-A0A6P4EFR3-F1
#
_cell.length_a   1.000
_cell.length_b   1.000
_cell.length_c   1.000
_cell.angle_alpha   90.00
_cell.angle_beta   90.00
_cell.angle_gamma   90.00
#
_symmetry.space_group_name_H-M   'P 1'
#
loop_
_entity.id
_entity.type
_entity.pdbx_description
1 polymer ?
#
loop_
_entity_poly.entity_id
_entity_poly.type
_entity_poly.pdbx_seq_one_letter_code
_entity_poly.pdbx_strand_id
1 'polypeptide(L)'
;MEQHPQLSAAHVSKLFVCTAVDFKDEIEEKFERSFINLQLQIVGLTDKEMHDVLSQIVCKDKQHEEISIGFLYIMLTDPAMAPKTYRDVTLVSRDGMNVIVANLTLLVAEKYTKLTEVARRQLIWVLREFVKHQVLNVENVIWNCLRQAGGGDASHRNLFLIESLLDIFIEYRTWLEGNSFLIQSTVYSYVRLIEDHANPALISLRQKEVKFTISLIRERFHDIIPLGRDFVR
;
A
#
# COMPACT_ATOMS: atom_id res chain seq x y z
N MET A 1 31.42 -33.22 -27.83
CA MET A 1 30.49 -32.07 -27.87
C MET A 1 29.72 -32.09 -26.57
N GLU A 2 30.30 -31.54 -25.51
CA GLU A 2 29.63 -31.38 -24.23
C GLU A 2 28.65 -30.21 -24.33
N GLN A 3 27.37 -30.50 -24.16
CA GLN A 3 26.34 -29.48 -24.07
C GLN A 3 26.45 -28.82 -22.68
N HIS A 4 26.87 -27.56 -22.67
CA HIS A 4 26.74 -26.71 -21.48
C HIS A 4 25.25 -26.58 -21.11
N PRO A 5 24.88 -26.75 -19.83
CA PRO A 5 23.54 -26.40 -19.38
C PRO A 5 23.35 -24.88 -19.51
N GLN A 6 22.32 -24.47 -20.25
CA GLN A 6 21.82 -23.10 -20.23
C GLN A 6 21.46 -22.75 -18.79
N LEU A 7 22.25 -21.87 -18.15
CA LEU A 7 21.84 -21.16 -16.95
C LEU A 7 20.52 -20.46 -17.26
N SER A 8 19.42 -20.92 -16.64
CA SER A 8 18.15 -20.22 -16.73
C SER A 8 18.37 -18.79 -16.25
N ALA A 9 17.88 -17.81 -17.01
CA ALA A 9 17.90 -16.43 -16.56
C ALA A 9 17.21 -16.39 -15.18
N ALA A 10 17.94 -15.96 -14.15
CA ALA A 10 17.41 -15.90 -12.79
C ALA A 10 16.15 -15.03 -12.80
N HIS A 11 15.03 -15.61 -12.39
CA HIS A 11 13.76 -14.91 -12.31
C HIS A 11 13.89 -13.73 -11.33
N VAL A 12 13.72 -12.51 -11.83
CA VAL A 12 13.80 -11.29 -11.02
C VAL A 12 12.39 -10.94 -10.54
N SER A 13 12.18 -11.10 -9.23
CA SER A 13 11.00 -10.64 -8.53
C SER A 13 10.70 -9.16 -8.81
N LYS A 14 9.44 -8.84 -9.11
CA LYS A 14 8.98 -7.45 -9.26
C LYS A 14 8.45 -6.85 -7.95
N LEU A 15 7.98 -7.70 -7.03
CA LEU A 15 7.32 -7.27 -5.80
C LEU A 15 8.31 -7.15 -4.64
N PHE A 16 9.26 -8.09 -4.54
CA PHE A 16 10.24 -8.17 -3.47
C PHE A 16 11.69 -7.97 -3.94
N VAL A 17 12.51 -7.45 -3.04
CA VAL A 17 13.97 -7.46 -3.19
C VAL A 17 14.47 -8.80 -2.68
N CYS A 18 14.92 -9.66 -3.59
CA CYS A 18 15.50 -10.96 -3.26
C CYS A 18 17.03 -10.91 -3.32
N THR A 19 17.67 -11.53 -2.33
CA THR A 19 19.10 -11.84 -2.34
C THR A 19 19.33 -13.25 -2.88
N ALA A 20 20.59 -13.58 -3.22
CA ALA A 20 20.93 -14.90 -3.77
C ALA A 20 20.70 -16.09 -2.81
N VAL A 21 20.49 -15.81 -1.52
CA VAL A 21 20.24 -16.83 -0.48
C VAL A 21 18.78 -16.87 -0.02
N ASP A 22 17.94 -15.96 -0.52
CA ASP A 22 16.53 -15.94 -0.15
C ASP A 22 15.76 -17.08 -0.80
N PHE A 23 14.96 -17.77 0.01
CA PHE A 23 13.97 -18.71 -0.51
C PHE A 23 12.83 -17.96 -1.20
N LYS A 24 12.20 -18.61 -2.17
CA LYS A 24 11.03 -18.06 -2.86
C LYS A 24 9.91 -17.79 -1.85
N ASP A 25 9.38 -16.57 -1.84
CA ASP A 25 8.35 -16.16 -0.89
C ASP A 25 6.97 -16.64 -1.35
N GLU A 26 6.21 -17.27 -0.45
CA GLU A 26 4.88 -17.82 -0.77
C GLU A 26 3.87 -16.75 -1.20
N ILE A 27 3.97 -15.54 -0.62
CA ILE A 27 3.08 -14.41 -0.97
C ILE A 27 3.38 -13.97 -2.40
N GLU A 28 4.65 -13.85 -2.75
CA GLU A 28 5.05 -13.51 -4.11
C GLU A 28 4.61 -14.55 -5.13
N GLU A 29 4.84 -15.83 -4.85
CA GLU A 29 4.42 -16.90 -5.75
C GLU A 29 2.91 -16.92 -5.95
N LYS A 30 2.13 -16.65 -4.89
CA LYS A 30 0.67 -16.48 -4.99
C LYS A 30 0.33 -15.32 -5.93
N PHE A 31 0.95 -14.16 -5.76
CA PHE A 31 0.68 -12.97 -6.56
C PHE A 31 1.05 -13.16 -8.03
N GLU A 32 2.21 -13.76 -8.31
CA GLU A 32 2.66 -14.03 -9.68
C GLU A 32 1.77 -15.04 -10.38
N ARG A 33 1.37 -16.12 -9.69
CA ARG A 33 0.43 -17.09 -10.23
C ARG A 33 -0.93 -16.46 -10.53
N SER A 34 -1.44 -15.62 -9.63
CA SER A 34 -2.67 -14.85 -9.84
C SER A 34 -2.57 -13.89 -11.02
N PHE A 35 -1.44 -13.21 -11.18
CA PHE A 35 -1.17 -12.35 -12.33
C PHE A 35 -1.16 -13.13 -13.64
N ILE A 36 -0.47 -14.27 -13.71
CA ILE A 36 -0.44 -15.13 -14.89
C ILE A 36 -1.85 -15.62 -15.23
N ASN A 37 -2.63 -16.05 -14.23
CA ASN A 37 -4.01 -16.46 -14.44
C ASN A 37 -4.84 -15.33 -15.05
N LEU A 38 -4.78 -14.13 -14.47
CA LEU A 38 -5.47 -12.95 -15.00
C LEU A 38 -5.08 -12.67 -16.46
N GLN A 39 -3.77 -12.66 -16.77
CA GLN A 39 -3.29 -12.42 -18.14
C GLN A 39 -3.86 -13.45 -19.13
N LEU A 40 -3.90 -14.73 -18.76
CA LEU A 40 -4.46 -15.78 -19.62
C LEU A 40 -5.96 -15.60 -19.91
N GLN A 41 -6.73 -15.01 -18.98
CA GLN A 41 -8.15 -14.75 -19.20
C GLN A 41 -8.42 -13.55 -20.11
N ILE A 42 -7.49 -12.59 -20.20
CA ILE A 42 -7.72 -11.30 -20.86
C ILE A 42 -6.89 -11.09 -22.14
N VAL A 43 -5.98 -12.02 -22.46
CA VAL A 43 -5.09 -11.86 -23.60
C VAL A 43 -5.87 -11.78 -24.91
N GLY A 44 -5.58 -10.75 -25.72
CA GLY A 44 -6.20 -10.56 -27.03
C GLY A 44 -7.65 -10.07 -27.00
N LEU A 45 -8.24 -9.83 -25.81
CA LEU A 45 -9.58 -9.29 -25.68
C LEU A 45 -9.57 -7.76 -25.79
N THR A 46 -10.66 -7.20 -26.29
CA THR A 46 -10.95 -5.77 -26.14
C THR A 46 -11.34 -5.46 -24.69
N ASP A 47 -11.27 -4.18 -24.29
CA ASP A 47 -11.63 -3.77 -22.91
C ASP A 47 -13.06 -4.22 -22.54
N LYS A 48 -14.00 -4.15 -23.48
CA LYS A 48 -15.39 -4.59 -23.26
C LYS A 48 -15.49 -6.10 -23.04
N GLU A 49 -14.88 -6.89 -23.93
CA GLU A 49 -14.89 -8.36 -23.82
C GLU A 49 -14.20 -8.83 -22.55
N MET A 50 -13.11 -8.15 -22.16
CA MET A 50 -12.43 -8.39 -20.90
C MET A 50 -13.37 -8.18 -19.71
N HIS A 51 -14.07 -7.05 -19.64
CA HIS A 51 -15.02 -6.79 -18.54
C HIS A 51 -16.14 -7.84 -18.52
N ASP A 52 -16.72 -8.18 -19.67
CA ASP A 52 -17.78 -9.19 -19.78
C ASP A 52 -17.31 -10.58 -19.29
N VAL A 53 -16.13 -11.03 -19.71
CA VAL A 53 -15.53 -12.31 -19.30
C VAL A 53 -15.19 -12.31 -17.81
N LEU A 54 -14.51 -11.26 -17.32
CA LEU A 54 -14.09 -11.19 -15.93
C LEU A 54 -15.30 -11.12 -14.98
N SER A 55 -16.34 -10.36 -15.30
CA SER A 55 -17.58 -10.28 -14.52
C SER A 55 -18.24 -11.66 -14.34
N GLN A 56 -18.14 -12.55 -15.33
CA GLN A 56 -18.62 -13.94 -15.21
C GLN A 56 -17.70 -14.78 -14.33
N ILE A 57 -16.38 -14.69 -14.52
CA ILE A 57 -15.37 -15.47 -13.78
C ILE A 57 -15.43 -15.15 -12.28
N VAL A 58 -15.55 -13.87 -11.92
CA VAL A 58 -15.60 -13.45 -10.51
C VAL A 58 -16.90 -13.83 -9.79
N CYS A 59 -17.85 -14.49 -10.46
CA CYS A 59 -18.99 -15.09 -9.77
C CYS A 59 -18.60 -16.24 -8.81
N LYS A 60 -17.41 -16.82 -8.98
CA LYS A 60 -16.89 -17.88 -8.10
C LYS A 60 -15.87 -17.30 -7.14
N ASP A 61 -16.08 -17.44 -5.83
CA ASP A 61 -15.25 -16.81 -4.78
C ASP A 61 -13.75 -17.02 -4.97
N LYS A 62 -13.31 -18.26 -5.23
CA LYS A 62 -11.89 -18.56 -5.46
C LYS A 62 -11.32 -17.82 -6.67
N GLN A 63 -12.09 -17.72 -7.75
CA GLN A 63 -11.65 -17.01 -8.96
C GLN A 63 -11.67 -15.50 -8.74
N HIS A 64 -12.66 -14.98 -8.02
CA HIS A 64 -12.68 -13.57 -7.60
C HIS A 64 -11.44 -13.21 -6.78
N GLU A 65 -11.01 -14.06 -5.85
CA GLU A 65 -9.77 -13.85 -5.11
C GLU A 65 -8.54 -13.84 -6.04
N GLU A 66 -8.40 -14.85 -6.89
CA GLU A 66 -7.25 -14.97 -7.80
C GLU A 66 -7.13 -13.76 -8.75
N ILE A 67 -8.26 -13.31 -9.34
CA ILE A 67 -8.32 -12.15 -10.22
C ILE A 67 -8.01 -10.86 -9.47
N SER A 68 -8.56 -10.68 -8.26
CA SER A 68 -8.31 -9.51 -7.42
C SER A 68 -6.84 -9.36 -7.05
N ILE A 69 -6.17 -10.47 -6.71
CA ILE A 69 -4.73 -10.49 -6.43
C ILE A 69 -3.91 -10.20 -7.69
N GLY A 70 -4.33 -10.72 -8.85
CA GLY A 70 -3.67 -10.45 -10.13
C GLY A 70 -3.69 -8.95 -10.47
N PHE A 71 -4.84 -8.30 -10.26
CA PHE A 71 -4.94 -6.85 -10.43
C PHE A 71 -4.10 -6.08 -9.41
N LEU A 72 -4.11 -6.49 -8.14
CA LEU A 72 -3.26 -5.88 -7.11
C LEU A 72 -1.78 -5.97 -7.48
N TYR A 73 -1.31 -7.12 -7.97
CA TYR A 73 0.07 -7.28 -8.41
C TYR A 73 0.45 -6.30 -9.52
N ILE A 74 -0.41 -6.12 -10.54
CA ILE A 74 -0.19 -5.12 -11.60
C ILE A 74 -0.12 -3.71 -11.01
N MET A 75 -1.08 -3.34 -10.15
CA MET A 75 -1.08 -2.02 -9.52
C MET A 75 0.18 -1.75 -8.69
N LEU A 76 0.75 -2.78 -8.05
CA LEU A 76 1.98 -2.63 -7.25
C LEU A 76 3.27 -2.66 -8.08
N THR A 77 3.26 -3.30 -9.25
CA THR A 77 4.51 -3.57 -10.00
C THR A 77 4.65 -2.79 -11.30
N ASP A 78 3.56 -2.25 -11.84
CA ASP A 78 3.55 -1.50 -13.10
C ASP A 78 2.83 -0.14 -12.94
N PRO A 79 3.58 0.95 -12.65
CA PRO A 79 3.02 2.28 -12.49
C PRO A 79 2.29 2.82 -13.72
N ALA A 80 2.69 2.40 -14.92
CA ALA A 80 2.06 2.88 -16.16
C ALA A 80 0.68 2.24 -16.36
N MET A 81 0.55 0.97 -15.99
CA MET A 81 -0.71 0.23 -16.09
C MET A 81 -1.64 0.46 -14.90
N ALA A 82 -1.11 0.82 -13.73
CA ALA A 82 -1.88 0.92 -12.49
C ALA A 82 -3.17 1.78 -12.58
N PRO A 83 -3.20 2.97 -13.22
CA PRO A 83 -4.42 3.75 -13.35
C PRO A 83 -5.50 3.06 -14.20
N LYS A 84 -5.09 2.38 -15.29
CA LYS A 84 -6.03 1.60 -16.11
C LYS A 84 -6.56 0.42 -15.29
N THR A 85 -5.65 -0.33 -14.67
CA THR A 85 -6.00 -1.50 -13.86
C THR A 85 -6.93 -1.15 -12.70
N TYR A 86 -6.73 -0.03 -12.02
CA TYR A 86 -7.63 0.41 -10.96
C TYR A 86 -9.05 0.64 -11.49
N ARG A 87 -9.21 1.27 -12.66
CA ARG A 87 -10.53 1.42 -13.30
C ARG A 87 -11.16 0.06 -13.62
N ASP A 88 -10.38 -0.87 -14.17
CA ASP A 88 -10.86 -2.22 -14.46
C ASP A 88 -11.34 -2.95 -13.19
N VAL A 89 -10.59 -2.82 -12.09
CA VAL A 89 -10.99 -3.35 -10.77
C VAL A 89 -12.33 -2.77 -10.32
N THR A 90 -12.56 -1.45 -10.48
CA THR A 90 -13.83 -0.85 -10.06
C THR A 90 -15.06 -1.36 -10.83
N LEU A 91 -14.86 -1.87 -12.05
CA LEU A 91 -15.93 -2.43 -12.88
C LEU A 91 -16.17 -3.92 -12.61
N VAL A 92 -15.14 -4.64 -12.15
CA VAL A 92 -15.17 -6.10 -11.99
C VAL A 92 -15.33 -6.54 -10.53
N SER A 93 -14.88 -5.76 -9.55
CA SER A 93 -14.94 -6.13 -8.13
C SER A 93 -16.38 -6.27 -7.63
N ARG A 94 -16.63 -7.34 -6.86
CA ARG A 94 -17.95 -7.67 -6.29
C ARG A 94 -18.05 -7.43 -4.79
N ASP A 95 -16.93 -7.14 -4.16
CA ASP A 95 -16.74 -7.11 -2.71
C ASP A 95 -16.26 -5.74 -2.23
N GLY A 96 -16.40 -4.70 -3.06
CA GLY A 96 -15.90 -3.37 -2.75
C GLY A 96 -14.39 -3.33 -2.55
N MET A 97 -13.65 -4.19 -3.27
CA MET A 97 -12.19 -4.36 -3.19
C MET A 97 -11.67 -4.93 -1.84
N ASN A 98 -12.54 -5.55 -1.03
CA ASN A 98 -12.15 -6.08 0.28
C ASN A 98 -11.01 -7.11 0.21
N VAL A 99 -11.01 -8.02 -0.76
CA VAL A 99 -9.91 -8.98 -0.98
C VAL A 99 -8.59 -8.26 -1.28
N ILE A 100 -8.64 -7.18 -2.06
CA ILE A 100 -7.46 -6.38 -2.40
C ILE A 100 -6.94 -5.69 -1.13
N VAL A 101 -7.81 -5.05 -0.36
CA VAL A 101 -7.45 -4.41 0.91
C VAL A 101 -6.87 -5.42 1.91
N ALA A 102 -7.46 -6.61 2.02
CA ALA A 102 -6.99 -7.67 2.92
C ALA A 102 -5.58 -8.16 2.54
N ASN A 103 -5.33 -8.44 1.26
CA ASN A 103 -4.01 -8.85 0.79
C ASN A 103 -2.98 -7.73 0.93
N LEU A 104 -3.38 -6.47 0.73
CA LEU A 104 -2.50 -5.31 0.95
C LEU A 104 -2.17 -5.13 2.45
N THR A 105 -3.14 -5.33 3.33
CA THR A 105 -2.96 -5.30 4.79
C THR A 105 -1.91 -6.32 5.22
N LEU A 106 -2.03 -7.57 4.74
CA LEU A 106 -1.09 -8.65 5.00
C LEU A 106 0.31 -8.32 4.47
N LEU A 107 0.39 -7.87 3.21
CA LEU A 107 1.64 -7.52 2.55
C LEU A 107 2.42 -6.46 3.33
N VAL A 108 1.75 -5.39 3.78
CA VAL A 108 2.38 -4.33 4.57
C VAL A 108 2.76 -4.83 5.96
N ALA A 109 1.92 -5.64 6.60
CA ALA A 109 2.19 -6.15 7.94
C ALA A 109 3.42 -7.07 7.98
N GLU A 110 3.59 -7.93 6.98
CA GLU A 110 4.59 -9.00 7.01
C GLU A 110 5.82 -8.75 6.13
N LYS A 111 5.67 -8.03 5.02
CA LYS A 111 6.69 -7.98 3.96
C LYS A 111 7.10 -6.58 3.52
N TYR A 112 6.62 -5.51 4.17
CA TYR A 112 6.92 -4.13 3.76
C TYR A 112 8.42 -3.86 3.55
N THR A 113 9.27 -4.36 4.46
CA THR A 113 10.73 -4.17 4.38
C THR A 113 11.35 -4.83 3.16
N LYS A 114 10.74 -5.89 2.62
CA LYS A 114 11.17 -6.60 1.42
C LYS A 114 10.65 -5.98 0.13
N LEU A 115 9.67 -5.07 0.17
CA LEU A 115 9.10 -4.48 -1.04
C LEU A 115 10.15 -3.72 -1.85
N THR A 116 10.08 -3.88 -3.19
CA THR A 116 10.85 -3.07 -4.13
C THR A 116 10.48 -1.59 -4.02
N GLU A 117 11.35 -0.70 -4.52
CA GLU A 117 11.06 0.74 -4.51
C GLU A 117 9.80 1.08 -5.29
N VAL A 118 9.59 0.43 -6.44
CA VAL A 118 8.38 0.57 -7.26
C VAL A 118 7.15 0.16 -6.45
N ALA A 119 7.18 -1.02 -5.80
CA ALA A 119 6.06 -1.50 -5.00
C ALA A 119 5.74 -0.59 -3.81
N ARG A 120 6.74 0.01 -3.17
CA ARG A 120 6.51 0.99 -2.09
C ARG A 120 5.86 2.27 -2.60
N ARG A 121 6.31 2.81 -3.73
CA ARG A 121 5.70 4.00 -4.36
C ARG A 121 4.26 3.72 -4.81
N GLN A 122 4.05 2.57 -5.42
CA GLN A 122 2.72 2.15 -5.87
C GLN A 122 1.78 1.83 -4.71
N LEU A 123 2.27 1.29 -3.59
CA LEU A 123 1.47 1.13 -2.37
C LEU A 123 0.88 2.47 -1.93
N ILE A 124 1.69 3.53 -1.87
CA ILE A 124 1.21 4.88 -1.53
C ILE A 124 0.18 5.37 -2.55
N TRP A 125 0.42 5.16 -3.84
CA TRP A 125 -0.52 5.53 -4.89
C TRP A 125 -1.87 4.81 -4.73
N VAL A 126 -1.86 3.49 -4.50
CA VAL A 126 -3.07 2.68 -4.27
C VAL A 126 -3.82 3.18 -3.04
N LEU A 127 -3.12 3.42 -1.93
CA LEU A 127 -3.72 3.93 -0.69
C LEU A 127 -4.42 5.27 -0.91
N ARG A 128 -3.79 6.18 -1.66
CA ARG A 128 -4.37 7.47 -2.00
C ARG A 128 -5.65 7.32 -2.84
N GLU A 129 -5.66 6.47 -3.87
CA GLU A 129 -6.86 6.20 -4.66
C GLU A 129 -7.97 5.53 -3.83
N PHE A 130 -7.61 4.63 -2.91
CA PHE A 130 -8.55 3.97 -2.01
C PHE A 130 -9.22 4.95 -1.05
N VAL A 131 -8.43 5.85 -0.43
CA VAL A 131 -8.96 6.90 0.45
C VAL A 131 -9.84 7.88 -0.33
N LYS A 132 -9.39 8.33 -1.51
CA LYS A 132 -10.14 9.22 -2.40
C LYS A 132 -11.52 8.66 -2.76
N HIS A 133 -11.61 7.37 -3.04
CA HIS A 133 -12.86 6.69 -3.40
C HIS A 133 -13.56 6.01 -2.21
N GLN A 134 -13.16 6.29 -0.97
CA GLN A 134 -13.80 5.81 0.26
C GLN A 134 -13.93 4.27 0.31
N VAL A 135 -12.90 3.56 -0.16
CA VAL A 135 -12.83 2.10 -0.03
C VAL A 135 -12.79 1.72 1.44
N LEU A 136 -13.54 0.68 1.84
CA LEU A 136 -13.67 0.25 3.23
C LEU A 136 -12.39 -0.44 3.75
N ASN A 137 -12.16 -0.37 5.05
CA ASN A 137 -11.07 -1.05 5.78
C ASN A 137 -9.64 -0.60 5.44
N VAL A 138 -9.48 0.47 4.66
CA VAL A 138 -8.18 1.01 4.22
C VAL A 138 -7.38 1.57 5.39
N GLU A 139 -8.07 2.03 6.44
CA GLU A 139 -7.48 2.52 7.69
C GLU A 139 -6.48 1.51 8.30
N ASN A 140 -6.72 0.20 8.17
CA ASN A 140 -5.86 -0.83 8.71
C ASN A 140 -4.55 -0.94 7.92
N VAL A 141 -4.61 -0.77 6.60
CA VAL A 141 -3.42 -0.75 5.75
C VAL A 141 -2.57 0.49 6.06
N ILE A 142 -3.22 1.65 6.16
CA ILE A 142 -2.55 2.91 6.50
C ILE A 142 -1.95 2.86 7.90
N TRP A 143 -2.66 2.30 8.88
CA TRP A 143 -2.13 2.09 10.22
C TRP A 143 -0.91 1.16 10.21
N ASN A 144 -0.95 0.07 9.43
CA ASN A 144 0.23 -0.78 9.23
C ASN A 144 1.39 -0.01 8.58
N CYS A 145 1.13 0.89 7.63
CA CYS A 145 2.15 1.74 7.03
C CYS A 145 2.75 2.72 8.05
N LEU A 146 1.93 3.33 8.92
CA LEU A 146 2.40 4.18 10.01
C LEU A 146 3.36 3.42 10.94
N ARG A 147 3.13 2.12 11.19
CA ARG A 147 4.05 1.30 11.99
C ARG A 147 5.39 1.02 11.28
N GLN A 148 5.47 1.20 9.97
CA GLN A 148 6.72 1.06 9.20
C GLN A 148 7.53 2.37 9.16
N ALA A 149 6.94 3.50 9.56
CA ALA A 149 7.67 4.76 9.69
C ALA A 149 8.60 4.69 10.91
N GLY A 150 9.90 4.48 10.65
CA GLY A 150 10.91 4.30 11.68
C GLY A 150 11.32 5.62 12.30
N GLY A 151 11.29 5.70 13.64
CA GLY A 151 11.96 6.77 14.37
C GLY A 151 13.48 6.65 14.26
N GLY A 152 14.18 7.77 14.19
CA GLY A 152 15.63 7.87 14.04
C GLY A 152 16.18 7.46 12.66
N ASP A 153 15.33 7.09 11.70
CA ASP A 153 15.72 6.73 10.34
C ASP A 153 15.51 7.89 9.35
N ALA A 154 16.58 8.62 9.04
CA ALA A 154 16.56 9.71 8.07
C ALA A 154 16.80 9.25 6.61
N SER A 155 16.65 7.96 6.30
CA SER A 155 16.79 7.46 4.93
C SER A 155 15.68 8.02 4.03
N HIS A 156 16.02 8.26 2.75
CA HIS A 156 15.06 8.74 1.75
C HIS A 156 13.80 7.87 1.66
N ARG A 157 13.91 6.55 1.88
CA ARG A 157 12.79 5.62 1.85
C ARG A 157 11.82 5.86 3.01
N ASN A 158 12.34 6.08 4.22
CA ASN A 158 11.52 6.34 5.39
C ASN A 158 10.88 7.73 5.31
N LEU A 159 11.65 8.76 4.94
CA LEU A 159 11.15 10.11 4.75
C LEU A 159 10.04 10.18 3.69
N PHE A 160 10.20 9.46 2.57
CA PHE A 160 9.17 9.35 1.54
C PHE A 160 7.86 8.76 2.08
N LEU A 161 7.93 7.68 2.88
CA LEU A 161 6.76 7.07 3.50
C LEU A 161 6.05 8.08 4.42
N ILE A 162 6.81 8.73 5.31
CA ILE A 162 6.28 9.66 6.30
C ILE A 162 5.60 10.85 5.64
N GLU A 163 6.27 11.49 4.67
CA GLU A 163 5.70 12.62 3.96
C GLU A 163 4.48 12.21 3.12
N SER A 164 4.53 11.06 2.46
CA SER A 164 3.43 10.59 1.63
C SER A 164 2.16 10.28 2.43
N LEU A 165 2.29 9.66 3.60
CA LEU A 165 1.16 9.42 4.50
C LEU A 165 0.59 10.75 5.02
N LEU A 166 1.47 11.70 5.36
CA LEU A 166 1.07 13.02 5.81
C LEU A 166 0.24 13.73 4.74
N ASP A 167 0.63 13.59 3.48
CA ASP A 167 -0.06 14.21 2.35
C ASP A 167 -1.45 13.62 2.14
N ILE A 168 -1.59 12.30 2.28
CA ILE A 168 -2.91 11.65 2.27
C ILE A 168 -3.77 12.21 3.41
N PHE A 169 -3.23 12.35 4.63
CA PHE A 169 -4.00 12.84 5.76
C PHE A 169 -4.38 14.33 5.67
N ILE A 170 -3.50 15.17 5.12
CA ILE A 170 -3.78 16.59 4.90
C ILE A 170 -4.87 16.74 3.84
N GLU A 171 -4.76 16.00 2.73
CA GLU A 171 -5.69 16.11 1.60
C GLU A 171 -7.06 15.50 1.90
N TYR A 172 -7.08 14.32 2.54
CA TYR A 172 -8.30 13.59 2.88
C TYR A 172 -8.60 13.66 4.37
N ARG A 173 -8.45 14.86 4.94
CA ARG A 173 -8.66 15.16 6.37
C ARG A 173 -9.99 14.62 6.91
N THR A 174 -11.09 14.87 6.19
CA THR A 174 -12.43 14.42 6.60
C THR A 174 -12.54 12.90 6.69
N TRP A 175 -11.83 12.17 5.82
CA TRP A 175 -11.80 10.70 5.87
C TRP A 175 -11.06 10.21 7.12
N LEU A 176 -9.89 10.80 7.42
CA LEU A 176 -9.14 10.49 8.65
C LEU A 176 -9.98 10.75 9.90
N GLU A 177 -10.71 11.87 9.92
CA GLU A 177 -11.53 12.27 11.07
C GLU A 177 -12.75 11.36 11.31
N GLY A 178 -13.08 10.50 10.34
CA GLY A 178 -14.08 9.45 10.49
C GLY A 178 -13.64 8.29 11.38
N ASN A 179 -12.35 8.19 11.73
CA ASN A 179 -11.80 7.09 12.53
C ASN A 179 -10.95 7.58 13.71
N SER A 180 -11.54 7.60 14.92
CA SER A 180 -10.87 8.05 16.15
C SER A 180 -9.58 7.29 16.46
N PHE A 181 -9.52 5.98 16.20
CA PHE A 181 -8.32 5.17 16.43
C PHE A 181 -7.18 5.56 15.49
N LEU A 182 -7.51 5.85 14.23
CA LEU A 182 -6.52 6.30 13.26
C LEU A 182 -6.02 7.71 13.58
N ILE A 183 -6.86 8.61 14.09
CA ILE A 183 -6.42 9.92 14.61
C ILE A 183 -5.41 9.74 15.74
N GLN A 184 -5.72 8.90 16.73
CA GLN A 184 -4.80 8.59 17.84
C GLN A 184 -3.46 8.09 17.34
N SER A 185 -3.49 7.09 16.46
CA SER A 185 -2.28 6.49 15.90
C SER A 185 -1.47 7.50 15.10
N THR A 186 -2.13 8.34 14.31
CA THR A 186 -1.48 9.39 13.51
C THR A 186 -0.79 10.41 14.40
N VAL A 187 -1.49 10.97 15.40
CA VAL A 187 -0.91 11.93 16.34
C VAL A 187 0.24 11.32 17.11
N TYR A 188 0.07 10.10 17.64
CA TYR A 188 1.13 9.38 18.35
C TYR A 188 2.38 9.18 17.48
N SER A 189 2.21 8.80 16.21
CA SER A 189 3.34 8.62 15.29
C SER A 189 4.04 9.94 14.99
N TYR A 190 3.31 10.98 14.56
CA TYR A 190 3.94 12.22 14.12
C TYR A 190 4.56 13.04 15.26
N VAL A 191 4.00 13.03 16.48
CA VAL A 191 4.65 13.68 17.64
C VAL A 191 6.06 13.13 17.86
N ARG A 192 6.26 11.82 17.65
CA ARG A 192 7.58 11.18 17.77
C ARG A 192 8.49 11.51 16.59
N LEU A 193 7.98 11.38 15.37
CA LEU A 193 8.77 11.58 14.15
C LEU A 193 9.28 13.03 14.00
N ILE A 194 8.52 14.01 14.50
CA ILE A 194 8.90 15.44 14.47
C ILE A 194 10.25 15.69 15.15
N GLU A 195 10.59 14.94 16.20
CA GLU A 195 11.85 15.08 16.94
C GLU A 195 13.05 14.67 16.07
N ASP A 196 12.88 13.64 15.25
CA ASP A 196 13.91 13.10 14.38
C ASP A 196 14.20 13.99 13.16
N HIS A 197 13.27 14.88 12.81
CA HIS A 197 13.40 15.79 11.66
C HIS A 197 13.96 17.18 12.02
N ALA A 198 14.73 17.28 13.10
CA ALA A 198 15.36 18.53 13.53
C ALA A 198 16.48 19.04 12.60
N ASN A 199 17.00 18.19 11.72
CA ASN A 199 18.01 18.58 10.73
C ASN A 199 17.48 19.72 9.84
N PRO A 200 18.23 20.83 9.65
CA PRO A 200 17.82 21.93 8.78
C PRO A 200 17.41 21.51 7.36
N ALA A 201 17.97 20.43 6.82
CA ALA A 201 17.60 19.90 5.50
C ALA A 201 16.15 19.37 5.44
N LEU A 202 15.57 18.99 6.60
CA LEU A 202 14.21 18.44 6.72
C LEU A 202 13.21 19.46 7.28
N ILE A 203 13.60 20.74 7.38
CA ILE A 203 12.78 21.76 8.04
C ILE A 203 11.40 21.91 7.41
N SER A 204 11.30 21.80 6.09
CA SER A 204 10.02 21.90 5.35
C SER A 204 9.08 20.76 5.72
N LEU A 205 9.59 19.53 5.78
CA LEU A 205 8.82 18.35 6.20
C LEU A 205 8.39 18.51 7.66
N ARG A 206 9.31 18.84 8.55
CA ARG A 206 9.02 19.05 9.97
C ARG A 206 7.95 20.12 10.21
N GLN A 207 7.99 21.23 9.48
CA GLN A 207 6.97 22.27 9.58
C GLN A 207 5.58 21.77 9.16
N LYS A 208 5.52 20.95 8.11
CA LYS A 208 4.29 20.31 7.63
C LYS A 208 3.72 19.37 8.68
N GLU A 209 4.56 18.51 9.27
CA GLU A 209 4.21 17.58 10.34
C GLU A 209 3.68 18.31 11.57
N VAL A 210 4.41 19.32 12.05
CA VAL A 210 4.03 20.13 13.22
C VAL A 210 2.69 20.83 12.98
N LYS A 211 2.52 21.48 11.82
CA LYS A 211 1.27 22.19 11.50
C LYS A 211 0.08 21.26 11.51
N PHE A 212 0.19 20.11 10.85
CA PHE A 212 -0.87 19.12 10.77
C PHE A 212 -1.19 18.52 12.14
N THR A 213 -0.16 18.09 12.87
CA THR A 213 -0.31 17.44 14.19
C THR A 213 -0.94 18.39 15.21
N ILE A 214 -0.53 19.67 15.24
CA ILE A 214 -1.14 20.67 16.12
C ILE A 214 -2.61 20.90 15.77
N SER A 215 -2.96 20.93 14.49
CA SER A 215 -4.36 21.11 14.06
C SER A 215 -5.24 19.95 14.52
N LEU A 216 -4.78 18.69 14.34
CA LEU A 216 -5.49 17.53 14.88
C LEU A 216 -5.61 17.58 16.41
N ILE A 217 -4.55 17.94 17.13
CA ILE A 217 -4.56 18.06 18.59
C ILE A 217 -5.63 19.06 19.05
N ARG A 218 -5.72 20.21 18.39
CA ARG A 218 -6.66 21.27 18.78
C ARG A 218 -8.11 20.94 18.43
N GLU A 219 -8.33 20.34 17.26
CA GLU A 219 -9.67 20.15 16.71
C GLU A 219 -10.30 18.81 17.12
N ARG A 220 -9.48 17.79 17.40
CA ARG A 220 -9.89 16.42 17.73
C ARG A 220 -9.33 15.94 19.07
N PHE A 221 -9.14 16.86 20.04
CA PHE A 221 -8.50 16.53 21.32
C PHE A 221 -9.18 15.36 22.06
N HIS A 222 -10.51 15.25 21.98
CA HIS A 222 -11.25 14.15 22.61
C HIS A 222 -10.80 12.78 22.09
N ASP A 223 -10.45 12.67 20.81
CA ASP A 223 -9.93 11.43 20.25
C ASP A 223 -8.52 11.13 20.78
N ILE A 224 -7.76 12.12 21.24
CA ILE A 224 -6.36 12.00 21.66
C ILE A 224 -6.22 11.68 23.14
N ILE A 225 -7.19 12.08 23.97
CA ILE A 225 -7.24 11.79 25.42
C ILE A 225 -6.89 10.34 25.78
N PRO A 226 -7.36 9.30 25.06
CA PRO A 226 -7.06 7.90 25.37
C PRO A 226 -5.57 7.52 25.31
N LEU A 227 -4.73 8.29 24.59
CA LEU A 227 -3.27 8.10 24.62
C LEU A 227 -2.69 8.33 26.02
N GLY A 228 -3.36 9.13 26.85
CA GLY A 228 -3.01 9.36 28.25
C GLY A 228 -1.57 9.85 28.43
N ARG A 229 -0.82 9.15 29.29
CA ARG A 229 0.56 9.54 29.65
C ARG A 229 1.51 9.52 28.46
N ASP A 230 1.29 8.65 27.48
CA ASP A 230 2.16 8.52 26.31
C ASP A 230 2.08 9.70 25.35
N PHE A 231 1.04 10.52 25.44
CA PHE A 231 0.93 11.78 24.70
C PHE A 231 1.65 12.94 25.41
N VAL A 232 1.71 12.91 26.74
CA VAL A 232 2.40 13.95 27.53
C VAL A 232 3.92 13.81 27.44
N ARG A 233 4.40 12.57 27.30
CA ARG A 233 5.82 12.22 27.16
C ARG A 233 6.32 12.46 25.74
#